data_AF-A0A445CY49-F1
#
_entry.id   AF-A0A445CY49-F1
#
_cell.length_a   1.000
_cell.length_b   1.000
_cell.length_c   1.000
_cell.angle_alpha   90.00
_cell.angle_beta   90.00
_cell.angle_gamma   90.00
#
_symmetry.space_group_name_H-M   'P 1'
#
loop_
_entity.id
_entity.type
_entity.pdbx_description
1 polymer ?
#
loop_
_entity_poly.entity_id
_entity_poly.type
_entity_poly.pdbx_seq_one_letter_code
_entity_poly.pdbx_strand_id
1 'polypeptide(L)'
;MESGPSCSHDTGCSVNFEFANYTIIISKCKGPNYPPKECCGAFKEFACPYADVLNDLQNDCASTMFSYINLYGQYPPGLFASECREGKEGLACPALPPSASSDDTANQVH
;
A
#
# COMPACT_ATOMS: atom_id res chain seq x y z
N MET A 1 35.96 -7.28 -10.67
CA MET A 1 35.01 -6.53 -9.83
C MET A 1 33.72 -7.32 -9.84
N GLU A 2 33.72 -8.45 -9.13
CA GLU A 2 32.55 -9.30 -8.97
C GLU A 2 32.07 -9.06 -7.54
N SER A 3 31.27 -8.01 -7.39
CA SER A 3 30.55 -7.75 -6.14
C SER A 3 29.46 -8.83 -6.07
N GLY A 4 29.58 -9.71 -5.07
CA GLY A 4 28.82 -10.96 -4.92
C GLY A 4 27.30 -10.81 -4.88
N PRO A 5 26.57 -11.94 -4.71
CA PRO A 5 25.12 -11.90 -4.66
C PRO A 5 24.72 -11.19 -3.36
N SER A 6 24.49 -9.88 -3.44
CA SER A 6 23.67 -9.19 -2.47
C SER A 6 22.23 -9.65 -2.74
N CYS A 7 21.92 -10.90 -2.38
CA CYS A 7 20.58 -11.22 -1.93
C CYS A 7 20.45 -10.42 -0.63
N SER A 8 20.15 -9.13 -0.78
CA SER A 8 19.72 -8.28 0.30
C SER A 8 18.70 -9.11 1.07
N HIS A 9 18.92 -9.18 2.38
CA HIS A 9 18.04 -9.84 3.32
C HIS A 9 16.71 -9.06 3.30
N ASP A 10 15.93 -9.25 2.24
CA ASP A 10 14.55 -8.85 2.08
C ASP A 10 13.83 -9.65 3.16
N THR A 11 13.61 -9.02 4.31
CA THR A 11 12.72 -9.58 5.29
C THR A 11 11.36 -9.58 4.60
N GLY A 12 11.03 -10.73 4.02
CA GLY A 12 9.87 -10.89 3.16
C GLY A 12 8.65 -10.24 3.79
N CYS A 13 7.86 -9.56 2.96
CA CYS A 13 6.69 -8.88 3.46
C CYS A 13 5.75 -9.84 4.20
N SER A 14 5.45 -9.56 5.47
CA SER A 14 4.53 -10.37 6.27
C SER A 14 3.09 -10.36 5.70
N VAL A 15 2.78 -9.38 4.84
CA VAL A 15 1.50 -9.23 4.14
C VAL A 15 1.63 -9.80 2.73
N ASN A 16 0.67 -10.64 2.34
CA ASN A 16 0.66 -11.22 1.01
C ASN A 16 -0.06 -10.30 0.01
N PHE A 17 0.69 -9.36 -0.57
CA PHE A 17 0.16 -8.42 -1.55
C PHE A 17 -0.29 -9.09 -2.84
N GLU A 18 0.19 -10.28 -3.20
CA GLU A 18 -0.24 -10.99 -4.41
C GLU A 18 -1.76 -11.15 -4.53
N PHE A 19 -2.43 -11.43 -3.41
CA PHE A 19 -3.88 -11.69 -3.35
C PHE A 19 -4.69 -10.47 -2.86
N ALA A 20 -4.08 -9.29 -2.79
CA ALA A 20 -4.76 -8.09 -2.35
C ALA A 20 -5.77 -7.57 -3.40
N ASN A 21 -6.74 -6.77 -2.95
CA ASN A 21 -7.78 -6.25 -3.83
C ASN A 21 -7.33 -4.98 -4.58
N TYR A 22 -6.61 -5.17 -5.69
CA TYR A 22 -6.13 -4.07 -6.54
C TYR A 22 -7.23 -3.34 -7.32
N THR A 23 -8.42 -3.92 -7.40
CA THR A 23 -9.57 -3.35 -8.11
C THR A 23 -9.90 -1.94 -7.63
N ILE A 24 -9.67 -1.64 -6.35
CA ILE A 24 -9.93 -0.31 -5.78
C ILE A 24 -9.06 0.78 -6.44
N ILE A 25 -7.79 0.47 -6.69
CA ILE A 25 -6.85 1.34 -7.39
C ILE A 25 -7.21 1.40 -8.87
N ILE A 26 -7.35 0.24 -9.52
CA ILE A 26 -7.55 0.12 -10.97
C ILE A 26 -8.88 0.71 -11.44
N SER A 27 -9.91 0.64 -10.61
CA SER A 27 -11.24 1.17 -10.96
C SER A 27 -11.29 2.70 -10.92
N LYS A 28 -10.49 3.33 -10.06
CA LYS A 28 -10.48 4.78 -9.82
C LYS A 28 -9.37 5.48 -10.60
N CYS A 29 -8.19 4.88 -10.61
CA CYS A 29 -7.01 5.40 -11.29
C CYS A 29 -6.94 4.87 -12.73
N LYS A 30 -7.60 5.52 -13.67
CA LYS A 30 -7.62 5.11 -15.08
C LYS A 30 -6.79 6.03 -15.95
N GLY A 31 -6.04 5.43 -16.88
CA GLY A 31 -5.31 6.14 -17.91
C GLY A 31 -6.24 6.73 -18.99
N PRO A 32 -5.73 7.63 -19.85
CA PRO A 32 -4.32 8.04 -19.96
C PRO A 32 -3.90 9.19 -19.03
N ASN A 33 -4.86 9.94 -18.47
CA ASN A 33 -4.56 11.16 -17.70
C ASN A 33 -4.29 10.94 -16.21
N TYR A 34 -4.49 9.70 -15.70
CA TYR A 34 -4.23 9.30 -14.30
C TYR A 34 -4.48 10.41 -13.27
N PRO A 35 -5.75 10.79 -13.05
CA PRO A 35 -6.08 11.95 -12.23
C PRO A 35 -5.53 11.78 -10.80
N PRO A 36 -4.59 12.65 -10.35
CA PRO A 36 -3.84 12.44 -9.11
C PRO A 36 -4.78 12.36 -7.91
N LYS A 37 -5.83 13.19 -7.87
CA LYS A 37 -6.79 13.18 -6.77
C LYS A 37 -7.49 11.82 -6.60
N GLU A 38 -7.92 11.19 -7.68
CA GLU A 38 -8.59 9.88 -7.60
C GLU A 38 -7.60 8.74 -7.44
N CYS A 39 -6.45 8.79 -8.14
CA CYS A 39 -5.38 7.82 -8.02
C CYS A 39 -4.82 7.74 -6.61
N CYS A 40 -4.49 8.90 -6.03
CA CYS A 40 -3.96 8.98 -4.68
C CYS A 40 -5.03 8.68 -3.64
N GLY A 41 -6.29 9.08 -3.85
CA GLY A 41 -7.39 8.69 -2.97
C GLY A 41 -7.55 7.17 -2.88
N ALA A 42 -7.57 6.49 -4.03
CA ALA A 42 -7.70 5.04 -4.09
C ALA A 42 -6.45 4.31 -3.55
N PHE A 43 -5.26 4.84 -3.86
CA PHE A 43 -4.02 4.30 -3.32
C PHE A 43 -3.95 4.44 -1.79
N LYS A 44 -4.40 5.57 -1.22
CA LYS A 44 -4.55 5.74 0.24
C LYS A 44 -5.49 4.69 0.81
N GLU A 45 -6.68 4.52 0.24
CA GLU A 45 -7.66 3.55 0.73
C GLU A 45 -7.10 2.12 0.76
N PHE A 46 -6.26 1.77 -0.22
CA PHE A 46 -5.59 0.47 -0.28
C PHE A 46 -4.38 0.35 0.67
N ALA A 47 -3.49 1.36 0.70
CA ALA A 47 -2.20 1.29 1.38
C ALA A 47 -2.29 1.64 2.87
N CYS A 48 -3.23 2.48 3.28
CA CYS A 48 -3.36 2.93 4.66
C CYS A 48 -3.59 1.83 5.70
N PRO A 49 -4.37 0.76 5.47
CA PRO A 49 -4.42 -0.37 6.41
C PRO A 49 -3.08 -1.10 6.58
N TYR A 50 -2.13 -0.92 5.65
CA TYR A 50 -0.80 -1.52 5.68
C TYR A 50 0.31 -0.48 5.91
N ALA A 51 -0.04 0.74 6.34
CA ALA A 51 0.91 1.83 6.48
C ALA A 51 2.10 1.47 7.40
N ASP A 52 1.88 0.74 8.50
CA ASP A 52 2.96 0.32 9.40
C ASP A 52 4.02 -0.53 8.70
N VAL A 53 3.62 -1.55 7.93
CA VAL A 53 4.57 -2.42 7.22
C VAL A 53 5.15 -1.75 5.98
N LEU A 54 4.39 -0.86 5.33
CA LEU A 54 4.85 -0.11 4.15
C LEU A 54 5.84 1.00 4.51
N ASN A 55 5.76 1.57 5.71
CA ASN A 55 6.69 2.58 6.20
C ASN A 55 7.97 1.98 6.82
N ASP A 56 8.02 0.66 7.01
CA ASP A 56 9.18 -0.02 7.54
C ASP A 56 10.20 -0.30 6.43
N LEU A 57 11.31 0.43 6.48
CA LEU A 57 12.42 0.35 5.51
C LEU A 57 13.26 -0.93 5.63
N GLN A 58 13.02 -1.79 6.62
CA GLN A 58 13.72 -3.07 6.78
C GLN A 58 13.12 -4.18 5.93
N ASN A 59 11.89 -4.01 5.44
CA ASN A 59 11.18 -4.97 4.60
C ASN A 59 10.96 -4.43 3.18
N ASP A 60 10.58 -5.32 2.27
CA ASP A 60 10.29 -4.99 0.88
C ASP A 60 8.77 -5.01 0.58
N CYS A 61 7.93 -4.80 1.59
CA CYS A 61 6.47 -4.67 1.43
C CYS A 61 6.11 -3.58 0.42
N ALA A 62 6.75 -2.41 0.53
CA ALA A 62 6.50 -1.30 -0.39
C ALA A 62 6.87 -1.67 -1.83
N SER A 63 8.07 -2.23 -2.04
CA SER A 63 8.57 -2.66 -3.35
C SER A 63 7.66 -3.72 -3.99
N THR A 64 7.25 -4.71 -3.19
CA THR A 64 6.36 -5.80 -3.62
C THR A 64 4.98 -5.27 -3.98
N MET A 65 4.38 -4.46 -3.12
CA MET A 65 3.08 -3.84 -3.35
C MET A 65 3.07 -3.02 -4.65
N PHE A 66 4.05 -2.13 -4.85
CA PHE A 66 4.13 -1.32 -6.06
C PHE A 66 4.32 -2.18 -7.31
N SER A 67 5.08 -3.28 -7.22
CA SER A 67 5.26 -4.21 -8.35
C SER A 67 3.93 -4.81 -8.80
N TYR A 68 3.10 -5.29 -7.87
CA TYR A 68 1.78 -5.84 -8.21
C TYR A 68 0.80 -4.75 -8.68
N ILE A 69 0.80 -3.56 -8.06
CA ILE A 69 -0.02 -2.43 -8.52
C ILE A 69 0.29 -2.12 -10.00
N ASN A 70 1.58 -2.00 -10.32
CA ASN A 70 2.01 -1.70 -11.69
C ASN A 70 1.68 -2.85 -12.64
N LEU A 71 1.80 -4.10 -12.19
CA LEU A 71 1.48 -5.29 -12.99
C LEU A 71 -0.01 -5.35 -13.33
N TYR A 72 -0.90 -5.22 -12.35
CA TYR A 72 -2.35 -5.35 -12.55
C TYR A 72 -2.97 -4.11 -13.19
N GLY A 73 -2.49 -2.92 -12.83
CA GLY A 73 -3.02 -1.65 -13.34
C GLY A 73 -2.31 -1.12 -14.58
N GLN A 74 -1.23 -1.78 -15.03
CA GLN A 74 -0.37 -1.33 -16.12
C GLN A 74 0.14 0.11 -15.92
N TYR A 75 0.42 0.49 -14.68
CA TYR A 75 0.87 1.84 -14.34
C TYR A 75 2.37 2.03 -14.63
N PRO A 76 2.78 3.23 -15.08
CA PRO A 76 4.19 3.55 -15.23
C PRO A 76 4.90 3.57 -13.87
N PRO A 77 6.18 3.13 -13.82
CA PRO A 77 6.95 3.11 -12.59
C PRO A 77 7.07 4.51 -12.02
N GLY A 78 6.78 4.65 -10.73
CA GLY A 78 6.87 5.94 -10.03
C GLY A 78 5.65 6.85 -10.15
N LEU A 79 4.58 6.45 -10.87
CA LEU A 79 3.34 7.26 -10.99
C LEU A 79 2.82 7.70 -9.61
N PHE A 80 2.61 6.76 -8.71
CA PHE A 80 2.08 7.09 -7.38
C PHE A 80 3.09 7.88 -6.53
N ALA A 81 4.39 7.64 -6.70
CA ALA A 81 5.42 8.38 -5.96
C ALA A 81 5.61 9.83 -6.45
N SER A 82 5.27 10.11 -7.71
CA SER A 82 5.29 11.46 -8.29
C SER A 82 3.98 12.20 -8.06
N GLU A 83 2.84 11.53 -8.31
CA GLU A 83 1.51 12.14 -8.24
C GLU A 83 1.01 12.28 -6.79
N CYS A 84 1.33 11.32 -5.92
CA CYS A 84 0.77 11.21 -4.57
C CYS A 84 1.74 11.72 -3.50
N ARG A 85 2.11 13.00 -3.61
CA ARG A 85 2.94 13.70 -2.61
C ARG A 85 2.15 14.85 -1.99
N GLU A 86 1.64 14.64 -0.77
CA GLU A 86 0.91 15.67 0.00
C GLU A 86 1.87 16.57 0.80
N GLY A 87 3.07 16.09 1.15
CA GLY A 87 4.05 16.87 1.91
C GLY A 87 5.45 16.25 1.93
N LYS A 88 6.29 16.73 2.86
CA LYS A 88 7.66 16.19 3.07
C LYS A 88 7.67 14.74 3.55
N GLU A 89 6.61 14.34 4.25
CA GLU A 89 6.44 13.01 4.82
C GLU A 89 5.79 12.03 3.83
N GLY A 90 5.57 12.47 2.58
CA GLY A 90 4.95 11.65 1.55
C GLY A 90 3.43 11.74 1.56
N LEU A 91 2.77 10.61 1.79
CA LEU A 91 1.32 10.45 1.69
C LEU A 91 0.73 10.21 3.08
N ALA A 92 0.02 11.20 3.62
CA ALA A 92 -0.59 11.09 4.94
C ALA A 92 -1.86 10.22 4.87
N CYS A 93 -1.86 9.08 5.55
CA CYS A 93 -3.08 8.29 5.70
C CYS A 93 -4.08 9.01 6.61
N PRO A 94 -5.36 9.14 6.21
CA PRO A 94 -6.37 9.63 7.12
C PRO A 94 -6.44 8.68 8.31
N ALA A 95 -6.75 9.21 9.49
CA ALA A 95 -7.00 8.38 10.66
C ALA A 95 -8.03 7.32 10.27
N LEU A 96 -7.63 6.04 10.33
CA LEU A 96 -8.54 4.94 10.07
C LEU A 96 -9.75 5.16 11.00
N PRO A 97 -10.99 5.03 10.50
CA PRO A 97 -12.13 4.96 11.40
C PRO A 97 -11.82 3.85 12.42
N PRO A 98 -12.16 4.02 13.71
CA PRO A 98 -11.84 3.02 14.73
C PRO A 98 -12.29 1.67 14.21
N SER A 99 -11.32 0.76 14.04
CA SER A 99 -11.57 -0.59 13.58
C SER A 99 -12.67 -1.17 14.44
N ALA A 100 -13.82 -1.49 13.86
CA ALA A 100 -14.80 -2.35 14.52
C ALA A 100 -14.13 -3.73 14.64
N SER A 101 -13.36 -3.93 15.69
CA SER A 101 -12.70 -5.18 16.02
C SER A 101 -12.85 -5.38 17.51
N SER A 102 -13.81 -6.26 17.81
CA SER A 102 -14.07 -6.90 19.11
C SER A 102 -14.83 -6.07 20.14
N ASP A 103 -16.17 -6.09 20.04
CA ASP A 103 -16.97 -6.13 21.26
C ASP A 103 -17.18 -7.62 21.61
N ASP A 104 -16.27 -8.13 22.45
CA ASP A 104 -16.42 -9.38 23.17
C ASP A 104 -17.66 -9.25 24.06
N THR A 105 -18.80 -9.80 23.63
CA THR A 105 -19.97 -9.91 24.50
C THR A 105 -19.76 -11.10 25.44
N ALA A 106 -18.94 -10.89 26.48
CA ALA A 106 -19.02 -11.64 27.72
C ALA A 106 -20.33 -11.26 28.44
N ASN A 107 -21.42 -11.94 28.11
CA ASN A 107 -22.68 -11.80 28.84
C ASN A 107 -22.62 -12.64 30.14
N GLN A 108 -22.16 -12.04 31.23
CA GLN A 108 -22.43 -12.54 32.58
C GLN A 108 -23.84 -12.05 32.97
N VAL A 109 -24.81 -12.96 32.91
CA VAL A 109 -26.11 -12.76 33.55
C VAL A 109 -26.07 -13.31 34.98
N HIS A 110 -26.30 -12.38 35.90
CA HIS A 110 -26.88 -12.47 37.24
C HIS A 110 -27.87 -13.63 37.45
#